data_AF-A0A7K9JJ53-F1
#
_entry.id   AF-A0A7K9JJ53-F1
#
_cell.length_a   1.000
_cell.length_b   1.000
_cell.length_c   1.000
_cell.angle_alpha   90.00
_cell.angle_beta   90.00
_cell.angle_gamma   90.00
#
_symmetry.space_group_name_H-M   'P 1'
#
loop_
_entity.id
_entity.type
_entity.pdbx_description
1 polymer ?
#
loop_
_entity_poly.entity_id
_entity_poly.type
_entity_poly.pdbx_seq_one_letter_code
_entity_poly.pdbx_strand_id
1 'polypeptide(L)' 'GIVAVAGTDPHGRDPALYSARCPHLRRRGELLDLGFLGRWWVLEAALRDWDINEEEFGHLPEELRRLQPGQLRSER' A
#
# COMPACT_ATOMS: atom_id res chain seq x y z
N GLY A 1 -0.56 -17.39 11.76
CA GLY A 1 -1.39 -16.54 12.64
C GLY A 1 -2.58 -16.04 11.85
N ILE A 2 -3.69 -15.69 12.52
CA ILE A 2 -4.90 -15.15 11.86
C ILE A 2 -4.70 -13.68 11.48
N VAL A 3 -3.94 -12.94 12.29
CA VAL A 3 -3.62 -11.52 12.12
C VAL A 3 -2.11 -11.33 12.02
N ALA A 4 -1.66 -10.38 11.19
CA ALA A 4 -0.28 -9.91 11.09
C ALA A 4 -0.24 -8.38 10.98
N VAL A 5 0.89 -7.78 11.31
CA VAL A 5 1.12 -6.33 11.24
C VAL A 5 2.46 -6.08 10.57
N ALA A 6 2.49 -5.19 9.57
CA ALA A 6 3.69 -4.67 8.95
C ALA A 6 3.92 -3.22 9.38
N GLY A 7 5.15 -2.85 9.69
CA GLY A 7 5.51 -1.49 10.09
C GLY A 7 6.94 -1.17 9.73
N THR A 8 7.28 0.12 9.77
CA THR A 8 8.66 0.59 9.54
C THR A 8 9.53 0.35 10.77
N ASP A 9 10.84 0.29 10.56
CA ASP A 9 11.83 0.47 11.63
C ASP A 9 12.78 1.60 11.20
N PRO A 10 12.80 2.75 11.91
CA PRO A 10 13.63 3.88 11.53
C PRO A 10 15.15 3.60 11.65
N HIS A 11 15.54 2.49 12.29
CA HIS A 11 16.94 2.15 12.52
C HIS A 11 17.41 0.90 11.76
N GLY A 12 16.49 0.20 11.07
CA GLY A 12 16.81 -1.00 10.31
C GLY A 12 17.18 -2.21 11.19
N ARG A 13 17.69 -3.27 10.56
CA ARG A 13 17.80 -4.62 11.18
C ARG A 13 18.94 -4.76 12.20
N ASP A 14 20.06 -4.05 12.02
CA ASP A 14 21.24 -4.16 12.90
C ASP A 14 21.85 -2.78 13.19
N PRO A 15 21.24 -2.01 14.10
CA PRO A 15 21.70 -0.66 14.34
C PRO A 15 22.86 -0.61 15.35
N ALA A 16 24.00 -0.06 14.92
CA ALA A 16 25.14 0.23 15.79
C ALA A 16 24.93 1.50 16.66
N LEU A 17 23.96 2.35 16.30
CA LEU A 17 23.69 3.61 16.99
C LEU A 17 23.05 3.39 18.36
N TYR A 18 23.54 4.09 19.38
CA TYR A 18 22.98 4.03 20.73
C TYR A 18 21.50 4.45 20.77
N SER A 19 21.10 5.44 19.97
CA SER A 19 19.71 5.91 19.87
C SER A 19 18.73 4.82 19.44
N ALA A 20 19.19 3.82 18.68
CA ALA A 20 18.36 2.70 18.26
C ALA A 20 18.24 1.60 19.30
N ARG A 21 19.26 1.45 20.17
CA ARG A 21 19.36 0.39 21.18
C ARG A 21 18.81 0.82 22.53
N CYS A 22 18.88 2.12 22.85
CA CYS A 22 18.39 2.67 24.11
C CYS A 22 16.85 2.75 24.10
N PRO A 23 16.14 2.03 24.99
CA PRO A 23 14.66 2.01 25.01
C PRO A 23 14.02 3.38 25.23
N HIS A 24 14.73 4.30 25.89
CA HIS A 24 14.26 5.65 26.17
C HIS A 24 14.44 6.62 25.00
N LEU A 25 15.30 6.28 24.03
CA LEU A 25 15.57 7.10 22.84
C LEU A 25 15.00 6.49 21.56
N ARG A 26 14.65 5.20 21.59
CA ARG A 26 14.17 4.47 20.42
C ARG A 26 12.87 5.09 19.91
N ARG A 27 12.90 5.56 18.66
CA ARG A 27 11.68 6.02 17.98
C ARG A 27 10.84 4.81 17.55
N ARG A 28 9.52 4.91 17.71
CA ARG A 28 8.60 3.90 17.20
C ARG A 28 8.48 4.08 15.68
N GLY A 29 8.43 2.96 14.96
CA GLY A 29 8.04 2.97 13.56
C GLY A 29 6.55 3.21 13.37
N GLU A 30 6.18 3.38 12.12
CA GLU A 30 4.82 3.62 11.68
C GLU A 30 4.19 2.32 11.17
N LEU A 31 2.87 2.20 11.33
CA LEU A 31 2.10 1.09 10.77
C LEU A 31 2.03 1.24 9.24
N LEU A 32 2.37 0.18 8.52
CA LEU A 32 2.29 0.14 7.06
C LEU A 32 1.08 -0.66 6.57
N ASP A 33 0.85 -1.84 7.14
CA ASP A 33 -0.23 -2.72 6.67
C ASP A 33 -0.71 -3.68 7.77
N LEU A 34 -1.95 -4.14 7.62
CA LEU A 34 -2.59 -5.15 8.44
C LEU A 34 -2.90 -6.38 7.59
N GLY A 35 -2.41 -7.52 8.06
CA GLY A 35 -2.66 -8.82 7.46
C GLY A 35 -3.80 -9.53 8.18
N PHE A 36 -4.81 -10.01 7.46
CA PHE A 36 -5.86 -10.87 8.01
C PHE A 36 -6.11 -12.05 7.09
N LEU A 37 -6.13 -13.27 7.66
CA LEU A 37 -6.34 -14.52 6.93
C LEU A 37 -5.44 -14.69 5.69
N GLY A 38 -4.19 -14.26 5.80
CA GLY A 38 -3.19 -14.38 4.74
C GLY A 38 -3.25 -13.32 3.64
N ARG A 39 -4.07 -12.27 3.81
CA ARG A 39 -4.17 -11.13 2.88
C ARG A 39 -3.73 -9.85 3.55
N TRP A 40 -3.01 -9.02 2.80
CA TRP A 40 -2.55 -7.70 3.22
C TRP A 40 -3.50 -6.64 2.67
N TRP A 41 -4.16 -5.87 3.55
CA TRP A 41 -5.27 -5.01 3.13
C TRP A 41 -4.82 -3.79 2.33
N VAL A 42 -3.79 -3.07 2.81
CA VAL A 42 -3.30 -1.85 2.16
C VAL A 42 -2.60 -2.21 0.85
N LEU A 43 -1.75 -3.25 0.87
CA LEU A 43 -1.06 -3.72 -0.33
C LEU A 43 -2.05 -4.18 -1.41
N GLU A 44 -3.09 -4.92 -1.03
CA GLU A 44 -4.09 -5.37 -2.00
C GLU A 44 -4.87 -4.19 -2.60
N ALA A 45 -5.23 -3.20 -1.78
CA ALA A 45 -5.88 -1.98 -2.28
C ALA A 45 -4.97 -1.18 -3.23
N ALA A 46 -3.69 -1.04 -2.89
CA ALA A 46 -2.71 -0.34 -3.72
C ALA A 46 -2.42 -1.04 -5.05
N LEU A 47 -2.51 -2.39 -5.08
CA LEU A 47 -2.28 -3.18 -6.29
C LEU A 47 -3.53 -3.41 -7.14
N ARG A 48 -4.69 -2.91 -6.73
CA ARG A 48 -5.96 -3.18 -7.40
C ARG A 48 -5.98 -2.73 -8.86
N ASP A 49 -5.49 -1.52 -9.13
CA ASP A 49 -5.55 -0.84 -10.42
C ASP A 49 -4.14 -0.35 -10.83
N TRP A 50 -3.10 -1.14 -10.50
CA TRP A 50 -1.69 -0.75 -10.63
C TRP A 50 -1.24 -0.49 -12.08
N ASP A 51 -1.95 -1.07 -13.04
CA ASP A 51 -1.70 -0.93 -14.48
C ASP A 51 -2.41 0.28 -15.10
N ILE A 52 -3.27 0.98 -14.34
CA ILE A 52 -3.97 2.18 -14.81
C ILE A 52 -3.13 3.43 -14.51
N ASN A 53 -2.78 4.17 -15.56
CA ASN A 53 -2.10 5.46 -15.46
C ASN A 53 -3.05 6.63 -15.75
N GLU A 54 -3.66 7.21 -14.71
CA GLU A 54 -4.62 8.33 -14.82
C GLU A 54 -4.02 9.58 -15.49
N GLU A 55 -2.71 9.80 -15.35
CA GLU A 55 -2.03 10.98 -15.91
C GLU A 55 -2.03 10.96 -17.45
N GLU A 56 -1.94 9.76 -18.05
CA GLU A 56 -1.97 9.58 -19.51
C GLU A 56 -3.30 10.10 -20.10
N PHE A 57 -4.41 9.88 -19.41
CA PHE A 57 -5.76 10.20 -19.88
C PHE A 57 -6.27 11.58 -19.44
N GLY A 58 -5.48 12.34 -18.68
CA GLY A 58 -5.89 13.64 -18.11
C GLY A 58 -6.29 14.70 -19.15
N HIS A 59 -5.90 14.53 -20.42
CA HIS A 59 -6.23 15.43 -21.52
C HIS A 59 -7.61 15.14 -22.16
N LEU A 60 -8.21 13.98 -21.90
CA LEU A 60 -9.50 13.59 -22.48
C LEU A 60 -10.67 14.33 -21.81
N PRO A 61 -11.86 14.43 -22.43
CA PRO A 61 -13.10 14.85 -21.75
C PRO A 61 -13.45 13.94 -20.56
N GLU A 62 -14.14 14.46 -19.54
CA GLU A 62 -14.45 13.73 -18.29
C GLU A 62 -15.23 12.43 -18.55
N GLU A 63 -16.08 12.43 -19.57
CA GLU A 63 -16.90 11.28 -19.97
C GLU A 63 -16.07 10.11 -20.50
N LEU A 64 -14.85 10.37 -21.00
CA LEU A 64 -13.94 9.36 -21.53
C LEU A 64 -12.86 8.93 -20.52
N ARG A 65 -12.72 9.62 -19.38
CA ARG A 65 -11.72 9.28 -18.36
C ARG A 65 -12.16 8.14 -17.43
N ARG A 66 -13.45 7.84 -17.38
CA ARG A 66 -13.99 6.82 -16.46
C ARG A 66 -14.59 5.65 -17.23
N LEU A 67 -14.18 4.44 -16.84
CA LEU A 67 -14.78 3.20 -17.31
C LEU A 67 -15.79 2.69 -16.28
N GLN A 68 -16.96 2.31 -16.77
CA GLN A 68 -17.96 1.58 -16.00
C GLN A 68 -17.65 0.08 -16.06
N PRO A 69 -17.96 -0.71 -15.02
CA PRO A 69 -17.72 -2.15 -15.02
C PRO A 69 -18.33 -2.90 -16.21
N GLY A 70 -19.45 -2.41 -16.76
CA GLY A 70 -20.08 -2.97 -17.96
C GLY A 70 -19.28 -2.77 -19.24
N GLN A 71 -18.40 -1.76 -19.31
CA GLN A 71 -17.52 -1.50 -20.45
C GLN A 71 -16.27 -2.39 -20.45
N LEU A 72 -15.98 -3.05 -19.33
CA LEU A 72 -14.87 -3.99 -19.19
C LEU A 72 -15.23 -5.41 -19.63
N ARG A 73 -16.52 -5.69 -19.84
CA ARG A 73 -17.02 -7.01 -20.26
C ARG A 73 -17.17 -7.04 -21.77
N SER A 74 -16.54 -8.02 -22.40
CA SER A 74 -16.63 -8.20 -23.86
C SER A 74 -17.88 -8.96 -24.30
N GLU A 75 -18.51 -9.72 -23.39
CA GLU A 75 -19.82 -10.30 -23.67
C GLU A 75 -20.89 -9.21 -23.81
N ARG A 76 -21.70 -9.31 -24.86
CA ARG A 76 -22.89 -8.47 -25.07
C ARG A 76 -24.07 -8.95 -24.23
#